data_AF-A0A832M6A4-F1
#
_entry.id   AF-A0A832M6A4-F1
#
_cell.length_a   1.000
_cell.length_b   1.000
_cell.length_c   1.000
_cell.angle_alpha   90.00
_cell.angle_beta   90.00
_cell.angle_gamma   90.00
#
_symmetry.space_group_name_H-M   'P 1'
#
loop_
_entity.id
_entity.type
_entity.pdbx_description
1 polymer ?
#
loop_
_entity_poly.entity_id
_entity_poly.type
_entity_poly.pdbx_seq_one_letter_code
_entity_poly.pdbx_strand_id
1 'polypeptide(L)'
;MGVGVSNWRLARAVSLAGGLGVVSGTALEVVAARRLQCGDEGGHMRRALAAFPFPEMARRMWERFFIPGGKAPSTGFVPLPLPNAAAARLREEWTVVAAFCEVYLAREGHGRPVGFNLLEKIQVPTLCGLFGAMLAGAEVVLMGAGIPRQIPGILDRLAAGEEAVLKLDVQGAETGVHEMRLDPRTWGEGPLPELRRPLFLGIVGSSTLAQALARKASGRVDGFVVEGQEAGGHNAPPRGGGTRTAEGEPVYGPRDRPDLAAFRALGRPFWLAGGYGRPGRLAAARAEGAQGIQAGTIFAFCEESGITPEIKRRVLAESRAGTLRVFTDPEASPTGFPFKIVRLAGSMAEAAVAARRGRVCDLGFLRTLALCQGKLVHRCPGEPVEDYLAKGGAAVETVGRICVCNGLLGTIGLGQVRLGEREPCLVTAGQDAEELGAWFPAALGGYAAAEAVECLMEGMKA
;
A
#
# COMPACT_ATOMS: atom_id res chain seq x y z
N MET A 1 1.51 -4.66 1.47
CA MET A 1 0.32 -4.76 2.36
C MET A 1 -0.68 -3.67 1.99
N GLY A 2 -1.98 -3.90 2.19
CA GLY A 2 -3.04 -2.99 1.74
C GLY A 2 -3.14 -1.66 2.51
N VAL A 3 -4.18 -0.89 2.22
CA VAL A 3 -4.50 0.40 2.86
C VAL A 3 -4.57 0.25 4.38
N GLY A 4 -3.79 1.02 5.13
CA GLY A 4 -3.82 1.09 6.60
C GLY A 4 -3.56 -0.21 7.36
N VAL A 5 -3.24 -1.32 6.68
CA VAL A 5 -2.86 -2.58 7.33
C VAL A 5 -1.47 -2.44 7.99
N SER A 6 -0.52 -1.87 7.25
CA SER A 6 0.77 -1.43 7.80
C SER A 6 0.66 0.04 8.20
N ASN A 7 -0.02 0.27 9.32
CA ASN A 7 -0.15 1.60 9.94
C ASN A 7 1.04 1.89 10.87
N TRP A 8 1.02 3.07 11.49
CA TRP A 8 2.05 3.52 12.42
C TRP A 8 2.28 2.57 13.59
N ARG A 9 1.25 1.88 14.11
CA ARG A 9 1.40 0.94 15.23
C ARG A 9 2.27 -0.23 14.83
N LEU A 10 1.97 -0.83 13.68
CA LEU A 10 2.74 -1.95 13.16
C LEU A 10 4.15 -1.54 12.80
N ALA A 11 4.30 -0.43 12.06
CA ALA A 11 5.62 0.07 11.68
C ALA A 11 6.49 0.38 12.91
N ARG A 12 5.91 1.00 13.95
CA ARG A 12 6.59 1.24 15.23
C ARG A 12 7.01 -0.05 15.91
N ALA A 13 6.09 -1.02 16.03
CA ALA A 13 6.36 -2.28 16.71
C ALA A 13 7.48 -3.08 16.02
N VAL A 14 7.47 -3.17 14.70
CA VAL A 14 8.53 -3.85 13.93
C VAL A 14 9.88 -3.12 14.08
N SER A 15 9.88 -1.79 14.06
CA SER A 15 11.11 -0.99 14.22
C SER A 15 11.72 -1.16 15.62
N LEU A 16 10.88 -1.21 16.65
CA LEU A 16 11.31 -1.49 18.04
C LEU A 16 11.84 -2.91 18.22
N ALA A 17 11.26 -3.88 17.50
CA ALA A 17 11.72 -5.27 17.49
C ALA A 17 13.03 -5.47 16.69
N GLY A 18 13.61 -4.41 16.11
CA GLY A 18 14.90 -4.45 15.41
C GLY A 18 14.80 -4.67 13.90
N GLY A 19 13.59 -4.73 13.34
CA GLY A 19 13.35 -4.70 11.89
C GLY A 19 13.27 -3.28 11.33
N LEU A 20 12.96 -3.17 10.04
CA LEU A 20 12.53 -1.92 9.40
C LEU A 20 11.01 -1.94 9.30
N GLY A 21 10.32 -1.20 10.16
CA GLY A 21 8.87 -1.04 10.04
C GLY A 21 8.51 -0.09 8.91
N VAL A 22 7.52 -0.45 8.10
CA VAL A 22 7.16 0.32 6.88
C VAL A 22 5.70 0.74 6.93
N VAL A 23 5.43 2.04 6.81
CA VAL A 23 4.06 2.57 6.68
C VAL A 23 3.55 2.40 5.25
N SER A 24 2.29 2.00 5.09
CA SER A 24 1.60 1.98 3.80
C SER A 24 1.11 3.37 3.43
N GLY A 25 1.65 3.97 2.38
CA GLY A 25 1.30 5.30 1.88
C GLY A 25 0.00 5.37 1.07
N THR A 26 -0.69 4.24 0.87
CA THR A 26 -1.89 4.18 0.03
C THR A 26 -3.11 4.73 0.76
N ALA A 27 -3.79 5.73 0.15
CA ALA A 27 -5.05 6.30 0.62
C ALA A 27 -5.00 6.87 2.06
N LEU A 28 -3.84 7.36 2.50
CA LEU A 28 -3.64 7.86 3.85
C LEU A 28 -4.55 9.04 4.17
N GLU A 29 -4.85 9.90 3.21
CA GLU A 29 -5.76 11.03 3.41
C GLU A 29 -7.18 10.57 3.77
N VAL A 30 -7.62 9.41 3.26
CA VAL A 30 -8.91 8.80 3.65
C VAL A 30 -8.79 8.15 5.02
N VAL A 31 -7.70 7.42 5.29
CA VAL A 31 -7.48 6.77 6.59
C VAL A 31 -7.47 7.81 7.71
N ALA A 32 -6.70 8.88 7.56
CA ALA A 32 -6.60 9.96 8.53
C ALA A 32 -7.94 10.70 8.70
N ALA A 33 -8.63 11.06 7.61
CA ALA A 33 -9.94 11.70 7.67
C ALA A 33 -10.98 10.80 8.39
N ARG A 34 -10.98 9.49 8.13
CA ARG A 34 -11.92 8.55 8.78
C ARG A 34 -11.58 8.32 10.25
N ARG A 35 -10.30 8.28 10.64
CA ARG A 35 -9.89 8.21 12.06
C ARG A 35 -10.31 9.45 12.86
N LEU A 36 -10.18 10.65 12.28
CA LEU A 36 -10.66 11.88 12.89
C LEU A 36 -12.18 11.86 13.08
N GLN A 37 -12.92 11.36 12.09
CA GLN A 37 -14.38 11.18 12.19
C GLN A 37 -14.78 10.11 13.20
N CYS A 38 -13.92 9.13 13.48
CA CYS A 38 -14.09 8.18 14.57
C CYS A 38 -13.70 8.76 15.95
N GLY A 39 -13.33 10.04 16.01
CA GLY A 39 -13.08 10.77 17.26
C GLY A 39 -11.66 10.71 17.78
N ASP A 40 -10.71 10.19 16.97
CA ASP A 40 -9.29 10.13 17.33
C ASP A 40 -9.05 9.51 18.72
N GLU A 41 -9.55 8.28 18.91
CA GLU A 41 -9.35 7.53 20.15
C GLU A 41 -7.85 7.46 20.51
N GLY A 42 -7.50 7.78 21.76
CA GLY A 42 -6.11 7.89 22.22
C GLY A 42 -5.39 9.19 21.81
N GLY A 43 -6.06 10.10 21.09
CA GLY A 43 -5.54 11.42 20.73
C GLY A 43 -4.33 11.39 19.80
N HIS A 44 -4.13 10.30 19.05
CA HIS A 44 -2.92 10.06 18.26
C HIS A 44 -2.81 11.03 17.09
N MET A 45 -3.90 11.20 16.32
CA MET A 45 -3.93 12.15 15.21
C MET A 45 -3.76 13.57 15.72
N ARG A 46 -4.40 13.94 16.84
CA ARG A 46 -4.25 15.26 17.46
C ARG A 46 -2.79 15.55 17.81
N ARG A 47 -2.08 14.60 18.43
CA ARG A 47 -0.66 14.76 18.76
C ARG A 47 0.19 14.94 17.50
N ALA A 48 -0.04 14.13 16.47
CA ALA A 48 0.71 14.21 15.22
C ALA A 48 0.43 15.53 14.47
N LEU A 49 -0.82 15.97 14.42
CA LEU A 49 -1.22 17.25 13.83
C LEU A 49 -0.60 18.44 14.56
N ALA A 50 -0.50 18.38 15.90
CA ALA A 50 0.16 19.41 16.70
C ALA A 50 1.68 19.50 16.45
N ALA A 51 2.30 18.39 16.03
CA ALA A 51 3.72 18.34 15.66
C ALA A 51 3.99 18.67 14.18
N PHE A 52 2.94 18.82 13.36
CA PHE A 52 3.09 19.10 11.93
C PHE A 52 3.63 20.53 11.73
N PRO A 53 4.67 20.74 10.88
CA PRO A 53 5.33 22.03 10.74
C PRO A 53 4.46 23.14 10.13
N PHE A 54 3.32 22.81 9.50
CA PHE A 54 2.43 23.79 8.86
C PHE A 54 1.06 23.78 9.56
N PRO A 55 0.87 24.59 10.61
CA PRO A 55 -0.25 24.45 11.53
C PRO A 55 -1.61 24.75 10.88
N GLU A 56 -1.71 25.67 9.92
CA GLU A 56 -2.99 25.99 9.27
C GLU A 56 -3.44 24.85 8.35
N MET A 57 -2.52 24.15 7.68
CA MET A 57 -2.81 22.91 6.93
C MET A 57 -3.40 21.83 7.85
N ALA A 58 -2.76 21.59 8.99
CA ALA A 58 -3.25 20.64 9.99
C ALA A 58 -4.62 21.06 10.53
N ARG A 59 -4.80 22.35 10.83
CA ARG A 59 -6.06 22.94 11.30
C ARG A 59 -7.21 22.71 10.31
N ARG A 60 -7.00 22.95 9.01
CA ARG A 60 -8.02 22.71 7.97
C ARG A 60 -8.48 21.25 7.93
N MET A 61 -7.58 20.29 8.12
CA MET A 61 -7.94 18.87 8.20
C MET A 61 -8.73 18.55 9.47
N TRP A 62 -8.27 19.06 10.61
CA TRP A 62 -8.89 18.88 11.91
C TRP A 62 -10.33 19.42 11.93
N GLU A 63 -10.52 20.68 11.57
CA GLU A 63 -11.83 21.35 11.54
C GLU A 63 -12.81 20.66 10.60
N ARG A 64 -12.32 20.07 9.51
CA ARG A 64 -13.17 19.39 8.54
C ARG A 64 -13.66 18.02 9.00
N PHE A 65 -12.83 17.26 9.71
CA PHE A 65 -13.08 15.83 9.92
C PHE A 65 -13.18 15.39 11.37
N PHE A 66 -12.66 16.15 12.34
CA PHE A 66 -12.71 15.73 13.72
C PHE A 66 -14.15 15.79 14.26
N ILE A 67 -14.62 14.68 14.83
CA ILE A 67 -15.91 14.60 15.50
C ILE A 67 -15.65 14.22 16.96
N PRO A 68 -15.86 15.11 17.95
CA PRO A 68 -15.71 14.77 19.35
C PRO A 68 -16.56 13.55 19.72
N GLY A 69 -15.93 12.52 20.30
CA GLY A 69 -16.61 11.25 20.64
C GLY A 69 -16.91 10.33 19.44
N GLY A 70 -16.57 10.76 18.22
CA GLY A 70 -16.75 10.00 16.99
C GLY A 70 -18.17 10.03 16.42
N LYS A 71 -18.28 9.74 15.12
CA LYS A 71 -19.56 9.54 14.44
C LYS A 71 -20.31 8.33 15.01
N ALA A 72 -21.64 8.33 14.90
CA ALA A 72 -22.43 7.14 15.23
C ALA A 72 -22.07 5.95 14.30
N PRO A 73 -22.19 4.69 14.76
CA PRO A 73 -21.82 3.51 13.97
C PRO A 73 -22.57 3.38 12.63
N SER A 74 -23.84 3.79 12.58
CA SER A 74 -24.71 3.74 11.39
C SER A 74 -24.51 4.93 10.43
N THR A 75 -23.84 5.99 10.87
CA THR A 75 -23.59 7.18 10.05
C THR A 75 -22.44 6.93 9.08
N GLY A 76 -22.61 7.32 7.82
CA GLY A 76 -21.55 7.29 6.81
C GLY A 76 -20.44 8.28 7.10
N PHE A 77 -19.24 7.99 6.62
CA PHE A 77 -18.13 8.93 6.61
C PHE A 77 -18.37 10.04 5.59
N VAL A 78 -18.12 11.28 6.03
CA VAL A 78 -18.01 12.44 5.16
C VAL A 78 -16.88 12.18 4.16
N PRO A 79 -17.15 12.27 2.84
CA PRO A 79 -16.14 12.04 1.83
C PRO A 79 -15.15 13.21 1.75
N LEU A 80 -13.97 12.91 1.22
CA LEU A 80 -13.05 13.94 0.73
C LEU A 80 -13.72 14.72 -0.42
N PRO A 81 -13.46 16.03 -0.58
CA PRO A 81 -14.10 16.85 -1.58
C PRO A 81 -13.82 16.32 -2.99
N LEU A 82 -14.81 16.48 -3.86
CA LEU A 82 -14.72 16.15 -5.27
C LEU A 82 -13.73 17.10 -5.97
N PRO A 83 -12.98 16.62 -6.97
CA PRO A 83 -11.95 17.42 -7.62
C PRO A 83 -12.56 18.58 -8.43
N ASN A 84 -12.44 19.78 -7.89
CA ASN A 84 -12.33 21.04 -8.64
C ASN A 84 -10.98 21.69 -8.25
N ALA A 85 -10.57 22.78 -8.90
CA ALA A 85 -9.23 23.35 -8.67
C ALA A 85 -8.93 23.66 -7.18
N ALA A 86 -9.89 24.21 -6.44
CA ALA A 86 -9.73 24.49 -5.01
C ALA A 86 -9.71 23.21 -4.15
N ALA A 87 -10.56 22.23 -4.48
CA ALA A 87 -10.60 20.94 -3.80
C ALA A 87 -9.39 20.05 -4.10
N ALA A 88 -8.72 20.25 -5.23
CA ALA A 88 -7.48 19.57 -5.58
C ALA A 88 -6.38 19.93 -4.58
N ARG A 89 -6.18 21.24 -4.32
CA ARG A 89 -5.18 21.70 -3.35
C ARG A 89 -5.44 21.17 -1.95
N LEU A 90 -6.69 21.20 -1.47
CA LEU A 90 -7.03 20.67 -0.14
C LEU A 90 -6.72 19.18 -0.02
N ARG A 91 -7.01 18.38 -1.06
CA ARG A 91 -6.71 16.95 -1.04
C ARG A 91 -5.21 16.68 -1.03
N GLU A 92 -4.44 17.44 -1.79
CA GLU A 92 -2.99 17.36 -1.79
C GLU A 92 -2.42 17.71 -0.38
N GLU A 93 -2.89 18.79 0.24
CA GLU A 93 -2.53 19.17 1.63
C GLU A 93 -2.83 18.06 2.64
N TRP A 94 -4.02 17.49 2.59
CA TRP A 94 -4.37 16.39 3.50
C TRP A 94 -3.59 15.11 3.22
N THR A 95 -3.10 14.91 1.99
CA THR A 95 -2.19 13.81 1.67
C THR A 95 -0.83 14.03 2.34
N VAL A 96 -0.28 15.24 2.29
CA VAL A 96 0.96 15.60 3.01
C VAL A 96 0.79 15.39 4.52
N VAL A 97 -0.27 15.97 5.10
CA VAL A 97 -0.56 15.87 6.53
C VAL A 97 -0.73 14.43 6.98
N ALA A 98 -1.48 13.61 6.22
CA ALA A 98 -1.73 12.22 6.59
C ALA A 98 -0.47 11.35 6.51
N ALA A 99 0.36 11.54 5.47
CA ALA A 99 1.64 10.85 5.36
C ALA A 99 2.60 11.24 6.50
N PHE A 100 2.67 12.53 6.84
CA PHE A 100 3.41 12.98 8.00
C PHE A 100 2.93 12.30 9.28
N CYS A 101 1.61 12.33 9.54
CA CYS A 101 1.06 11.80 10.79
C CYS A 101 1.40 10.33 11.01
N GLU A 102 1.27 9.49 9.98
CA GLU A 102 1.58 8.06 10.09
C GLU A 102 3.08 7.82 10.35
N VAL A 103 3.98 8.51 9.64
CA VAL A 103 5.42 8.33 9.84
C VAL A 103 5.87 8.92 11.18
N TYR A 104 5.35 10.08 11.58
CA TYR A 104 5.64 10.73 12.86
C TYR A 104 5.27 9.81 14.03
N LEU A 105 4.05 9.28 14.03
CA LEU A 105 3.59 8.33 15.05
C LEU A 105 4.39 7.03 15.04
N ALA A 106 4.79 6.55 13.86
CA ALA A 106 5.59 5.34 13.73
C ALA A 106 6.99 5.50 14.35
N ARG A 107 7.52 6.73 14.41
CA ARG A 107 8.83 7.07 14.99
C ARG A 107 8.75 7.52 16.46
N GLU A 108 7.54 7.68 17.01
CA GLU A 108 7.32 8.28 18.33
C GLU A 108 8.06 7.49 19.43
N GLY A 109 9.02 8.15 20.07
CA GLY A 109 9.77 7.62 21.22
C GLY A 109 10.95 6.70 20.87
N HIS A 110 11.44 6.66 19.63
CA HIS A 110 12.65 5.91 19.29
C HIS A 110 13.44 6.46 18.10
N GLY A 111 14.74 6.13 18.01
CA GLY A 111 15.63 6.50 16.90
C GLY A 111 15.82 5.42 15.82
N ARG A 112 15.01 4.35 15.82
CA ARG A 112 15.07 3.28 14.81
C ARG A 112 14.48 3.74 13.47
N PRO A 113 15.00 3.24 12.32
CA PRO A 113 14.52 3.64 11.01
C PRO A 113 13.09 3.18 10.75
N VAL A 114 12.31 4.05 10.12
CA VAL A 114 10.96 3.76 9.62
C VAL A 114 10.92 4.01 8.12
N GLY A 115 10.33 3.07 7.39
CA GLY A 115 10.12 3.16 5.96
C GLY A 115 8.72 3.64 5.57
N PHE A 116 8.57 4.02 4.31
CA PHE A 116 7.32 4.45 3.71
C PHE A 116 7.14 3.81 2.34
N ASN A 117 6.01 3.15 2.10
CA ASN A 117 5.74 2.43 0.86
C ASN A 117 4.68 3.12 -0.01
N LEU A 118 4.99 3.33 -1.28
CA LEU A 118 4.05 3.80 -2.31
C LEU A 118 3.94 2.80 -3.47
N LEU A 119 3.01 3.06 -4.39
CA LEU A 119 2.75 2.22 -5.56
C LEU A 119 2.84 3.08 -6.82
N GLU A 120 3.67 2.67 -7.79
CA GLU A 120 3.82 3.38 -9.07
C GLU A 120 2.49 3.47 -9.83
N LYS A 121 1.59 2.51 -9.63
CA LYS A 121 0.25 2.53 -10.21
C LYS A 121 -0.65 3.67 -9.69
N ILE A 122 -0.31 4.31 -8.56
CA ILE A 122 -1.10 5.36 -7.91
C ILE A 122 -0.27 6.66 -7.89
N GLN A 123 -0.14 7.30 -9.06
CA GLN A 123 0.77 8.44 -9.24
C GLN A 123 0.26 9.74 -8.60
N VAL A 124 -1.05 10.01 -8.64
CA VAL A 124 -1.64 11.29 -8.21
C VAL A 124 -1.22 11.73 -6.79
N PRO A 125 -1.32 10.90 -5.73
CA PRO A 125 -0.90 11.28 -4.39
C PRO A 125 0.62 11.21 -4.14
N THR A 126 1.43 10.76 -5.11
CA THR A 126 2.83 10.37 -4.88
C THR A 126 3.69 11.53 -4.38
N LEU A 127 3.68 12.68 -5.06
CA LEU A 127 4.52 13.82 -4.65
C LEU A 127 4.19 14.29 -3.22
N CYS A 128 2.90 14.43 -2.92
CA CYS A 128 2.43 14.88 -1.61
C CYS A 128 2.73 13.84 -0.51
N GLY A 129 2.53 12.56 -0.80
CA GLY A 129 2.83 11.47 0.13
C GLY A 129 4.32 11.39 0.46
N LEU A 130 5.19 11.51 -0.55
CA LEU A 130 6.65 11.56 -0.35
C LEU A 130 7.06 12.76 0.50
N PHE A 131 6.55 13.95 0.16
CA PHE A 131 6.86 15.17 0.91
C PHE A 131 6.44 15.06 2.38
N GLY A 132 5.21 14.60 2.66
CA GLY A 132 4.73 14.39 4.03
C GLY A 132 5.55 13.36 4.81
N ALA A 133 5.90 12.24 4.18
CA ALA A 133 6.74 11.22 4.80
C ALA A 133 8.17 11.73 5.09
N MET A 134 8.74 12.53 4.19
CA MET A 134 10.07 13.14 4.37
C MET A 134 10.07 14.20 5.48
N LEU A 135 9.01 15.02 5.61
CA LEU A 135 8.85 15.97 6.71
C LEU A 135 8.85 15.26 8.08
N ALA A 136 8.26 14.06 8.16
CA ALA A 136 8.28 13.23 9.36
C ALA A 136 9.59 12.42 9.52
N GLY A 137 10.52 12.53 8.57
CA GLY A 137 11.82 11.87 8.57
C GLY A 137 11.76 10.37 8.29
N ALA A 138 10.95 9.94 7.32
CA ALA A 138 11.07 8.60 6.75
C ALA A 138 12.51 8.36 6.25
N GLU A 139 13.09 7.21 6.57
CA GLU A 139 14.50 6.90 6.26
C GLU A 139 14.64 6.01 5.03
N VAL A 140 13.57 5.29 4.66
CA VAL A 140 13.53 4.41 3.50
C VAL A 140 12.20 4.61 2.76
N VAL A 141 12.26 4.76 1.44
CA VAL A 141 11.10 4.75 0.55
C VAL A 141 11.14 3.49 -0.30
N LEU A 142 10.04 2.74 -0.26
CA LEU A 142 9.85 1.52 -1.03
C LEU A 142 8.77 1.75 -2.08
N MET A 143 8.99 1.30 -3.32
CA MET A 143 8.00 1.49 -4.36
C MET A 143 8.02 0.37 -5.40
N GLY A 144 6.83 -0.15 -5.70
CA GLY A 144 6.59 -1.24 -6.65
C GLY A 144 5.35 -1.02 -7.50
N ALA A 145 4.75 -2.11 -8.01
CA ALA A 145 3.56 -2.10 -8.88
C ALA A 145 3.70 -1.25 -10.15
N GLY A 146 4.91 -1.21 -10.71
CA GLY A 146 5.29 -0.46 -11.90
C GLY A 146 6.81 -0.25 -11.91
N ILE A 147 7.32 0.65 -12.77
CA ILE A 147 8.76 0.97 -12.84
C ILE A 147 8.99 2.42 -12.39
N PRO A 148 9.27 2.66 -11.10
CA PRO A 148 9.36 4.01 -10.51
C PRO A 148 10.65 4.77 -10.85
N ARG A 149 10.90 5.02 -12.14
CA ARG A 149 12.16 5.68 -12.61
C ARG A 149 12.30 7.13 -12.15
N GLN A 150 11.18 7.81 -11.90
CA GLN A 150 11.16 9.23 -11.56
C GLN A 150 11.40 9.47 -10.07
N ILE A 151 11.14 8.47 -9.23
CA ILE A 151 11.08 8.63 -7.78
C ILE A 151 12.44 8.95 -7.15
N PRO A 152 13.55 8.29 -7.54
CA PRO A 152 14.85 8.64 -6.99
C PRO A 152 15.23 10.11 -7.16
N GLY A 153 15.04 10.68 -8.35
CA GLY A 153 15.33 12.10 -8.62
C GLY A 153 14.33 13.03 -7.92
N ILE A 154 13.07 12.62 -7.77
CA ILE A 154 12.09 13.37 -6.94
C ILE A 154 12.56 13.45 -5.49
N LEU A 155 13.06 12.35 -4.90
CA LEU A 155 13.60 12.36 -3.54
C LEU A 155 14.81 13.27 -3.41
N ASP A 156 15.70 13.29 -4.42
CA ASP A 156 16.87 14.17 -4.47
C ASP A 156 16.43 15.65 -4.45
N ARG A 157 15.48 16.03 -5.31
CA ARG A 157 14.99 17.41 -5.41
C ARG A 157 14.24 17.87 -4.16
N LEU A 158 13.35 17.03 -3.62
CA LEU A 158 12.65 17.34 -2.38
C LEU A 158 13.62 17.53 -1.21
N ALA A 159 14.66 16.69 -1.10
CA ALA A 159 15.69 16.83 -0.06
C ALA A 159 16.51 18.13 -0.21
N ALA A 160 16.73 18.59 -1.43
CA ALA A 160 17.35 19.88 -1.72
C ALA A 160 16.41 21.09 -1.51
N GLY A 161 15.15 20.86 -1.13
CA GLY A 161 14.15 21.92 -1.01
C GLY A 161 13.74 22.53 -2.36
N GLU A 162 13.99 21.81 -3.46
CA GLU A 162 13.64 22.22 -4.81
C GLU A 162 12.25 21.70 -5.22
N GLU A 163 11.66 22.34 -6.24
CA GLU A 163 10.48 21.81 -6.90
C GLU A 163 10.70 20.35 -7.32
N ALA A 164 9.68 19.50 -7.26
CA ALA A 164 9.70 18.16 -7.83
C ALA A 164 8.62 18.06 -8.89
N VAL A 165 8.92 17.35 -9.98
CA VAL A 165 8.00 17.14 -11.10
C VAL A 165 7.84 15.64 -11.31
N LEU A 166 6.58 15.20 -11.35
CA LEU A 166 6.21 13.81 -11.67
C LEU A 166 5.43 13.81 -12.98
N LYS A 167 5.98 13.17 -14.02
CA LYS A 167 5.26 12.92 -15.26
C LYS A 167 4.25 11.81 -15.03
N LEU A 168 3.01 12.06 -15.45
CA LEU A 168 1.89 11.15 -15.27
C LEU A 168 1.73 10.24 -16.49
N ASP A 169 1.43 8.97 -16.24
CA ASP A 169 1.04 8.02 -17.26
C ASP A 169 -0.44 8.23 -17.62
N VAL A 170 -0.70 8.73 -18.82
CA VAL A 170 -2.05 8.97 -19.34
C VAL A 170 -2.28 8.12 -20.58
N GLN A 171 -3.26 7.21 -20.51
CA GLN A 171 -3.62 6.35 -21.64
C GLN A 171 -4.13 7.19 -22.81
N GLY A 172 -3.58 6.94 -24.01
CA GLY A 172 -3.94 7.66 -25.23
C GLY A 172 -3.26 9.02 -25.38
N ALA A 173 -2.41 9.44 -24.43
CA ALA A 173 -1.56 10.63 -24.55
C ALA A 173 -0.11 10.26 -24.87
N GLU A 174 0.63 11.21 -25.46
CA GLU A 174 2.08 11.10 -25.57
C GLU A 174 2.74 11.19 -24.19
N THR A 175 3.82 10.41 -23.99
CA THR A 175 4.53 10.36 -22.70
C THR A 175 5.14 11.71 -22.34
N GLY A 176 4.88 12.18 -21.12
CA GLY A 176 5.47 13.41 -20.58
C GLY A 176 4.71 14.70 -20.88
N VAL A 177 3.54 14.61 -21.53
CA VAL A 177 2.63 15.76 -21.73
C VAL A 177 1.94 16.20 -20.44
N HIS A 178 1.60 15.23 -19.59
CA HIS A 178 0.92 15.48 -18.32
C HIS A 178 1.88 15.33 -17.15
N GLU A 179 1.85 16.30 -16.23
CA GLU A 179 2.75 16.34 -15.08
C GLU A 179 2.08 16.94 -13.85
N MET A 180 2.58 16.56 -12.68
CA MET A 180 2.28 17.19 -11.40
C MET A 180 3.54 17.83 -10.85
N ARG A 181 3.38 18.94 -10.14
CA ARG A 181 4.46 19.70 -9.52
C ARG A 181 4.22 19.84 -8.02
N LEU A 182 5.31 19.83 -7.25
CA LEU A 182 5.30 20.18 -5.83
C LEU A 182 6.57 20.98 -5.54
N ASP A 183 6.45 22.26 -5.18
CA ASP A 183 7.56 23.07 -4.68
C ASP A 183 7.48 23.19 -3.15
N PRO A 184 8.36 22.51 -2.39
CA PRO A 184 8.39 22.57 -0.93
C PRO A 184 8.35 24.00 -0.36
N ARG A 185 8.95 24.97 -1.06
CA ARG A 185 9.06 26.38 -0.63
C ARG A 185 7.76 27.15 -0.77
N THR A 186 6.94 26.82 -1.77
CA THR A 186 5.61 27.43 -1.94
C THR A 186 4.53 26.65 -1.20
N TRP A 187 4.84 25.42 -0.81
CA TRP A 187 3.97 24.56 -0.04
C TRP A 187 3.97 24.90 1.45
N GLY A 188 5.11 25.19 2.05
CA GLY A 188 5.20 25.43 3.50
C GLY A 188 4.55 26.74 3.96
N GLU A 189 3.99 26.70 5.17
CA GLU A 189 3.54 27.89 5.92
C GLU A 189 4.71 28.49 6.71
N GLY A 190 5.76 28.91 6.00
CA GLY A 190 6.99 29.44 6.59
C GLY A 190 8.25 28.72 6.11
N PRO A 191 9.37 28.83 6.86
CA PRO A 191 10.63 28.20 6.50
C PRO A 191 10.47 26.69 6.38
N LEU A 192 10.98 26.13 5.28
CA LEU A 192 10.96 24.69 5.07
C LEU A 192 11.91 24.00 6.07
N PRO A 193 11.45 22.98 6.82
CA PRO A 193 12.34 22.15 7.62
C PRO A 193 13.39 21.45 6.75
N GLU A 194 14.56 21.16 7.32
CA GLU A 194 15.58 20.39 6.61
C GLU A 194 15.06 18.98 6.29
N LEU A 195 15.06 18.63 5.00
CA LEU A 195 14.61 17.34 4.52
C LEU A 195 15.79 16.43 4.25
N ARG A 196 15.81 15.27 4.90
CA ARG A 196 16.80 14.23 4.62
C ARG A 196 16.32 13.36 3.48
N ARG A 197 17.21 13.06 2.54
CA ARG A 197 16.95 12.13 1.46
C ARG A 197 16.85 10.69 2.00
N PRO A 198 15.69 10.02 1.92
CA PRO A 198 15.59 8.60 2.29
C PRO A 198 16.35 7.71 1.31
N LEU A 199 16.68 6.49 1.73
CA LEU A 199 17.10 5.43 0.83
C LEU A 199 15.93 5.02 -0.06
N PHE A 200 16.17 4.75 -1.35
CA PHE A 200 15.15 4.27 -2.26
C PHE A 200 15.36 2.80 -2.59
N LEU A 201 14.38 1.96 -2.26
CA LEU A 201 14.34 0.53 -2.59
C LEU A 201 13.25 0.25 -3.63
N GLY A 202 13.65 -0.20 -4.81
CA GLY A 202 12.71 -0.62 -5.85
C GLY A 202 12.18 -2.03 -5.58
N ILE A 203 10.86 -2.22 -5.57
CA ILE A 203 10.24 -3.56 -5.50
C ILE A 203 10.12 -4.10 -6.92
N VAL A 204 10.78 -5.22 -7.21
CA VAL A 204 10.96 -5.77 -8.55
C VAL A 204 10.77 -7.28 -8.58
N GLY A 205 10.13 -7.79 -9.63
CA GLY A 205 9.95 -9.23 -9.85
C GLY A 205 11.02 -9.91 -10.71
N SER A 206 11.99 -9.15 -11.25
CA SER A 206 13.05 -9.72 -12.10
C SER A 206 14.33 -8.88 -12.11
N SER A 207 15.45 -9.54 -12.39
CA SER A 207 16.77 -8.91 -12.52
C SER A 207 16.83 -7.94 -13.71
N THR A 208 16.10 -8.21 -14.80
CA THR A 208 15.97 -7.29 -15.94
C THR A 208 15.32 -5.97 -15.53
N LEU A 209 14.25 -6.02 -14.73
CA LEU A 209 13.59 -4.81 -14.22
C LEU A 209 14.50 -4.05 -13.26
N ALA A 210 15.22 -4.76 -12.39
CA ALA A 210 16.20 -4.18 -11.49
C ALA A 210 17.33 -3.45 -12.25
N GLN A 211 17.91 -4.11 -13.26
CA GLN A 211 18.92 -3.51 -14.16
C GLN A 211 18.38 -2.27 -14.87
N ALA A 212 17.16 -2.34 -15.41
CA ALA A 212 16.53 -1.23 -16.09
C ALA A 212 16.30 -0.05 -15.15
N LEU A 213 15.82 -0.29 -13.93
CA LEU A 213 15.60 0.75 -12.92
C LEU A 213 16.92 1.36 -12.45
N ALA A 214 17.95 0.56 -12.13
CA ALA A 214 19.27 1.06 -11.73
C ALA A 214 19.93 1.94 -12.81
N ARG A 215 19.73 1.64 -14.09
CA ARG A 215 20.35 2.37 -15.21
C ARG A 215 19.55 3.59 -15.67
N LYS A 216 18.21 3.52 -15.59
CA LYS A 216 17.30 4.51 -16.19
C LYS A 216 16.55 5.37 -15.18
N ALA A 217 16.77 5.17 -13.88
CA ALA A 217 16.23 6.06 -12.87
C ALA A 217 16.85 7.46 -12.99
N SER A 218 16.04 8.47 -12.66
CA SER A 218 16.42 9.88 -12.60
C SER A 218 17.38 10.24 -11.46
N GLY A 219 17.63 9.31 -10.55
CA GLY A 219 18.48 9.48 -9.37
C GLY A 219 18.93 8.14 -8.81
N ARG A 220 19.52 8.15 -7.61
CA ARG A 220 20.14 6.95 -7.03
C ARG A 220 19.12 5.91 -6.53
N VAL A 221 19.23 4.68 -7.03
CA VAL A 221 18.50 3.50 -6.51
C VAL A 221 19.38 2.79 -5.49
N ASP A 222 19.01 2.79 -4.21
CA ASP A 222 19.89 2.30 -3.14
C ASP A 222 19.86 0.77 -2.98
N GLY A 223 18.80 0.11 -3.45
CA GLY A 223 18.70 -1.34 -3.44
C GLY A 223 17.38 -1.87 -4.00
N PHE A 224 17.13 -3.16 -3.83
CA PHE A 224 15.95 -3.84 -4.37
C PHE A 224 15.27 -4.77 -3.39
N VAL A 225 13.95 -4.77 -3.39
CA VAL A 225 13.16 -5.88 -2.85
C VAL A 225 12.77 -6.79 -4.00
N VAL A 226 13.24 -8.03 -3.98
CA VAL A 226 12.98 -9.04 -5.00
C VAL A 226 11.73 -9.82 -4.60
N GLU A 227 10.62 -9.50 -5.25
CA GLU A 227 9.30 -10.04 -4.88
C GLU A 227 8.88 -11.20 -5.79
N GLY A 228 8.64 -12.36 -5.17
CA GLY A 228 8.13 -13.56 -5.82
C GLY A 228 6.59 -13.62 -5.88
N GLN A 229 6.08 -14.54 -6.71
CA GLN A 229 4.63 -14.75 -6.92
C GLN A 229 3.81 -15.11 -5.66
N GLU A 230 4.47 -15.61 -4.61
CA GLU A 230 3.80 -15.97 -3.35
C GLU A 230 3.43 -14.73 -2.50
N ALA A 231 3.91 -13.54 -2.89
CA ALA A 231 3.58 -12.28 -2.25
C ALA A 231 2.07 -11.98 -2.32
N GLY A 232 1.56 -11.30 -1.28
CA GLY A 232 0.19 -10.82 -1.22
C GLY A 232 -0.01 -9.51 -1.97
N GLY A 233 -1.26 -9.21 -2.31
CA GLY A 233 -1.63 -8.00 -3.03
C GLY A 233 -1.59 -8.20 -4.53
N HIS A 234 -1.11 -7.19 -5.25
CA HIS A 234 -0.94 -7.23 -6.70
C HIS A 234 0.30 -8.04 -7.06
N ASN A 235 0.15 -9.06 -7.89
CA ASN A 235 1.27 -9.82 -8.44
C ASN A 235 1.58 -9.35 -9.86
N ALA A 236 2.86 -9.46 -10.25
CA ALA A 236 3.21 -9.36 -11.66
C ALA A 236 2.53 -10.50 -12.44
N PRO A 237 2.02 -10.27 -13.66
CA PRO A 237 1.48 -11.35 -14.49
C PRO A 237 2.59 -12.36 -14.86
N PRO A 238 2.25 -13.65 -15.04
CA PRO A 238 3.23 -14.67 -15.39
C PRO A 238 3.88 -14.41 -16.76
N ARG A 239 5.18 -14.72 -16.85
CA ARG A 239 5.99 -14.51 -18.06
C ARG A 239 5.87 -15.69 -19.02
N GLY A 240 5.35 -15.42 -20.22
CA GLY A 240 5.33 -16.39 -21.32
C GLY A 240 3.94 -16.87 -21.76
N GLY A 241 2.86 -16.25 -21.27
CA GLY A 241 1.48 -16.57 -21.64
C GLY A 241 0.67 -17.06 -20.45
N GLY A 242 -0.61 -16.69 -20.41
CA GLY A 242 -1.50 -16.89 -19.26
C GLY A 242 -2.30 -18.19 -19.34
N THR A 243 -1.65 -19.33 -19.15
CA THR A 243 -2.39 -20.54 -18.80
C THR A 243 -2.93 -20.40 -17.37
N ARG A 244 -4.10 -20.99 -17.14
CA ARG A 244 -4.75 -21.00 -15.83
C ARG A 244 -4.80 -22.43 -15.29
N THR A 245 -4.79 -22.58 -13.98
CA THR A 245 -5.09 -23.85 -13.31
C THR A 245 -6.56 -24.24 -13.54
N ALA A 246 -6.97 -25.44 -13.15
CA ALA A 246 -8.37 -25.86 -13.21
C ALA A 246 -9.27 -24.95 -12.36
N GLU A 247 -8.72 -24.38 -11.28
CA GLU A 247 -9.36 -23.44 -10.37
C GLU A 247 -9.33 -21.99 -10.89
N GLY A 248 -8.65 -21.74 -12.00
CA GLY A 248 -8.60 -20.44 -12.68
C GLY A 248 -7.46 -19.51 -12.26
N GLU A 249 -6.49 -19.99 -11.47
CA GLU A 249 -5.32 -19.17 -11.08
C GLU A 249 -4.27 -19.08 -12.20
N PRO A 250 -3.54 -17.96 -12.34
CA PRO A 250 -2.41 -17.88 -13.26
C PRO A 250 -1.32 -18.90 -12.92
N VAL A 251 -0.79 -19.58 -13.94
CA VAL A 251 0.35 -20.50 -13.78
C VAL A 251 1.66 -19.74 -14.00
N TYR A 252 2.54 -19.78 -13.00
CA TYR A 252 3.88 -19.18 -13.07
C TYR A 252 4.94 -20.23 -13.39
N GLY A 253 5.83 -19.91 -14.32
CA GLY A 253 6.85 -20.82 -14.84
C GLY A 253 8.24 -20.59 -14.27
N PRO A 254 9.25 -21.36 -14.72
CA PRO A 254 10.65 -21.15 -14.35
C PRO A 254 11.14 -19.74 -14.67
N ARG A 255 10.60 -19.14 -15.74
CA ARG A 255 10.91 -17.75 -16.10
C ARG A 255 10.53 -16.79 -14.99
N ASP A 256 9.46 -17.02 -14.24
CA ASP A 256 8.97 -16.15 -13.17
C ASP A 256 9.82 -16.17 -11.91
N ARG A 257 10.72 -17.16 -11.77
CA ARG A 257 11.65 -17.22 -10.65
C ARG A 257 12.73 -16.14 -10.79
N PRO A 258 13.09 -15.44 -9.70
CA PRO A 258 14.15 -14.45 -9.75
C PRO A 258 15.51 -15.11 -9.94
N ASP A 259 16.32 -14.57 -10.85
CA ASP A 259 17.71 -14.96 -11.02
C ASP A 259 18.58 -14.25 -9.96
N LEU A 260 18.82 -14.96 -8.85
CA LEU A 260 19.57 -14.42 -7.71
C LEU A 260 21.05 -14.16 -8.03
N ALA A 261 21.64 -14.92 -8.97
CA ALA A 261 23.00 -14.65 -9.42
C ALA A 261 23.09 -13.31 -10.16
N ALA A 262 22.12 -13.01 -11.02
CA ALA A 262 22.03 -11.72 -11.67
C ALA A 262 21.79 -10.56 -10.68
N PHE A 263 21.02 -10.77 -9.61
CA PHE A 263 20.87 -9.77 -8.54
C PHE A 263 22.17 -9.52 -7.78
N ARG A 264 22.95 -10.57 -7.48
CA ARG A 264 24.30 -10.39 -6.90
C ARG A 264 25.23 -9.61 -7.82
N ALA A 265 25.22 -9.94 -9.12
CA ALA A 265 26.04 -9.28 -10.13
C ALA A 265 25.71 -7.79 -10.34
N LEU A 266 24.52 -7.32 -9.92
CA LEU A 266 24.17 -5.89 -9.92
C LEU A 266 25.00 -5.05 -8.95
N GLY A 267 25.62 -5.66 -7.95
CA GLY A 267 26.45 -4.97 -6.95
C GLY A 267 25.66 -4.00 -6.05
N ARG A 268 24.33 -4.18 -5.93
CA ARG A 268 23.47 -3.39 -5.03
C ARG A 268 22.82 -4.29 -3.98
N PRO A 269 22.58 -3.78 -2.75
CA PRO A 269 21.82 -4.49 -1.73
C PRO A 269 20.47 -4.99 -2.24
N PHE A 270 20.09 -6.21 -1.86
CA PHE A 270 18.76 -6.74 -2.14
C PHE A 270 18.19 -7.55 -0.98
N TRP A 271 16.86 -7.57 -0.88
CA TRP A 271 16.07 -8.34 0.07
C TRP A 271 15.13 -9.28 -0.69
N LEU A 272 14.85 -10.46 -0.15
CA LEU A 272 13.93 -11.42 -0.77
C LEU A 272 12.52 -11.30 -0.15
N ALA A 273 11.49 -11.36 -0.98
CA ALA A 273 10.10 -11.20 -0.59
C ALA A 273 9.19 -12.16 -1.36
N GLY A 274 7.98 -12.38 -0.84
CA GLY A 274 7.02 -13.35 -1.38
C GLY A 274 7.42 -14.79 -1.08
N GLY A 275 6.83 -15.39 -0.04
CA GLY A 275 7.17 -16.74 0.42
C GLY A 275 8.40 -16.81 1.34
N TYR A 276 8.93 -15.65 1.76
CA TYR A 276 10.07 -15.54 2.67
C TYR A 276 9.65 -15.20 4.12
N GLY A 277 8.36 -15.02 4.39
CA GLY A 277 7.85 -14.67 5.72
C GLY A 277 7.66 -15.87 6.66
N ARG A 278 8.56 -16.86 6.59
CA ARG A 278 8.49 -18.13 7.34
C ARG A 278 9.79 -18.41 8.08
N PRO A 279 9.79 -19.22 9.16
CA PRO A 279 11.02 -19.66 9.83
C PRO A 279 12.09 -20.19 8.87
N GLY A 280 13.36 -19.90 9.14
CA GLY A 280 14.51 -20.34 8.33
C GLY A 280 14.71 -19.63 6.98
N ARG A 281 13.70 -18.92 6.44
CA ARG A 281 13.82 -18.24 5.15
C ARG A 281 14.76 -17.04 5.18
N LEU A 282 14.93 -16.39 6.34
CA LEU A 282 15.93 -15.35 6.52
C LEU A 282 17.36 -15.89 6.37
N ALA A 283 17.66 -17.03 6.98
CA ALA A 283 18.96 -17.70 6.86
C ALA A 283 19.23 -18.11 5.40
N ALA A 284 18.23 -18.71 4.73
CA ALA A 284 18.32 -19.06 3.32
C ALA A 284 18.56 -17.84 2.41
N ALA A 285 17.86 -16.74 2.65
CA ALA A 285 18.05 -15.50 1.89
C ALA A 285 19.48 -14.94 2.05
N ARG A 286 20.03 -14.98 3.27
CA ARG A 286 21.41 -14.55 3.54
C ARG A 286 22.44 -15.47 2.89
N ALA A 287 22.22 -16.77 2.88
CA ALA A 287 23.07 -17.74 2.17
C ALA A 287 23.12 -17.45 0.66
N GLU A 288 22.04 -16.92 0.08
CA GLU A 288 21.98 -16.46 -1.30
C GLU A 288 22.58 -15.05 -1.53
N GLY A 289 23.14 -14.42 -0.49
CA GLY A 289 23.77 -13.10 -0.56
C GLY A 289 22.81 -11.92 -0.42
N ALA A 290 21.55 -12.15 -0.04
CA ALA A 290 20.62 -11.08 0.29
C ALA A 290 20.96 -10.43 1.64
N GLN A 291 20.64 -9.15 1.82
CA GLN A 291 20.78 -8.46 3.12
C GLN A 291 19.75 -8.95 4.15
N GLY A 292 18.61 -9.44 3.68
CA GLY A 292 17.55 -9.98 4.52
C GLY A 292 16.30 -10.29 3.70
N ILE A 293 15.15 -10.20 4.36
CA ILE A 293 13.85 -10.49 3.78
C ILE A 293 12.89 -9.30 3.96
N GLN A 294 11.86 -9.24 3.11
CA GLN A 294 10.64 -8.47 3.36
C GLN A 294 9.49 -9.46 3.58
N ALA A 295 8.88 -9.42 4.76
CA ALA A 295 7.72 -10.23 5.10
C ALA A 295 6.50 -9.32 5.30
N GLY A 296 5.37 -9.68 4.69
CA GLY A 296 4.12 -8.92 4.80
C GLY A 296 3.02 -9.71 5.50
N THR A 297 2.78 -10.94 5.03
CA THR A 297 1.66 -11.78 5.48
C THR A 297 1.69 -12.06 6.98
N ILE A 298 2.85 -12.44 7.52
CA ILE A 298 3.02 -12.70 8.96
C ILE A 298 2.72 -11.45 9.80
N PHE A 299 3.12 -10.25 9.35
CA PHE A 299 2.81 -9.02 10.07
C PHE A 299 1.37 -8.52 9.82
N ALA A 300 0.71 -8.94 8.73
CA ALA A 300 -0.66 -8.54 8.44
C ALA A 300 -1.67 -9.06 9.46
N PHE A 301 -1.37 -10.17 10.16
CA PHE A 301 -2.30 -10.79 11.10
C PHE A 301 -1.84 -10.74 12.57
N CYS A 302 -0.74 -10.05 12.87
CA CYS A 302 -0.34 -9.75 14.25
C CYS A 302 -1.21 -8.64 14.89
N GLU A 303 -1.16 -8.51 16.21
CA GLU A 303 -1.99 -7.59 16.99
C GLU A 303 -1.88 -6.12 16.54
N GLU A 304 -0.69 -5.65 16.17
CA GLU A 304 -0.44 -4.25 15.84
C GLU A 304 -0.89 -3.85 14.42
N SER A 305 -1.19 -4.83 13.55
CA SER A 305 -1.67 -4.55 12.20
C SER A 305 -3.04 -3.87 12.20
N GLY A 306 -3.35 -3.13 11.15
CA GLY A 306 -4.64 -2.45 11.00
C GLY A 306 -5.83 -3.35 10.65
N ILE A 307 -5.64 -4.65 10.36
CA ILE A 307 -6.77 -5.56 10.10
C ILE A 307 -7.65 -5.64 11.36
N THR A 308 -8.97 -5.71 11.19
CA THR A 308 -9.86 -5.81 12.36
C THR A 308 -9.58 -7.10 13.17
N PRO A 309 -9.72 -7.06 14.51
CA PRO A 309 -9.50 -8.24 15.34
C PRO A 309 -10.37 -9.45 14.94
N GLU A 310 -11.60 -9.20 14.47
CA GLU A 310 -12.48 -10.26 13.98
C GLU A 310 -11.88 -10.98 12.75
N ILE A 311 -11.41 -10.22 11.76
CA ILE A 311 -10.81 -10.80 10.55
C ILE A 311 -9.53 -11.56 10.90
N LYS A 312 -8.67 -11.01 11.78
CA LYS A 312 -7.44 -11.70 12.24
C LYS A 312 -7.77 -13.05 12.87
N ARG A 313 -8.72 -13.08 13.82
CA ARG A 313 -9.13 -14.32 14.49
C ARG A 313 -9.69 -15.35 13.51
N ARG A 314 -10.52 -14.93 12.55
CA ARG A 314 -11.09 -15.83 11.53
C ARG A 314 -10.01 -16.42 10.64
N VAL A 315 -9.11 -15.60 10.11
CA VAL A 315 -8.01 -16.07 9.27
C VAL A 315 -7.11 -17.06 10.02
N LEU A 316 -6.74 -16.75 11.27
CA LEU A 316 -5.91 -17.64 12.08
C LEU A 316 -6.62 -18.94 12.41
N ALA A 317 -7.92 -18.91 12.71
CA ALA A 317 -8.70 -20.12 12.96
C ALA A 317 -8.78 -21.02 11.72
N GLU A 318 -9.08 -20.46 10.54
CA GLU A 318 -9.13 -21.21 9.29
C GLU A 318 -7.74 -21.73 8.87
N SER A 319 -6.67 -20.98 9.13
CA SER A 319 -5.30 -21.45 8.86
C SER A 319 -4.93 -22.62 9.78
N ARG A 320 -5.24 -22.54 11.09
CA ARG A 320 -5.03 -23.64 12.04
C ARG A 320 -5.82 -24.89 11.68
N ALA A 321 -7.01 -24.73 11.11
CA ALA A 321 -7.84 -25.83 10.63
C ALA A 321 -7.40 -26.40 9.26
N GLY A 322 -6.42 -25.78 8.58
CA GLY A 322 -6.01 -26.16 7.22
C GLY A 322 -7.08 -25.85 6.16
N THR A 323 -8.06 -25.02 6.48
CA THR A 323 -9.20 -24.68 5.60
C THR A 323 -9.07 -23.32 4.94
N LEU A 324 -8.17 -22.44 5.42
CA LEU A 324 -7.92 -21.16 4.78
C LEU A 324 -7.45 -21.37 3.33
N ARG A 325 -8.01 -20.59 2.41
CA ARG A 325 -7.57 -20.56 1.01
C ARG A 325 -7.24 -19.15 0.56
N VAL A 326 -6.12 -19.02 -0.13
CA VAL A 326 -5.66 -17.80 -0.77
C VAL A 326 -5.71 -18.02 -2.28
N PHE A 327 -6.47 -17.17 -2.98
CA PHE A 327 -6.71 -17.29 -4.42
C PHE A 327 -6.11 -16.11 -5.17
N THR A 328 -5.34 -16.39 -6.22
CA THR A 328 -4.74 -15.39 -7.10
C THR A 328 -5.71 -15.07 -8.23
N ASP A 329 -6.58 -14.09 -8.01
CA ASP A 329 -7.62 -13.74 -8.97
C ASP A 329 -7.03 -12.96 -10.15
N PRO A 330 -7.09 -13.47 -11.40
CA PRO A 330 -6.55 -12.78 -12.57
C PRO A 330 -7.35 -11.53 -12.96
N GLU A 331 -8.59 -11.40 -12.49
CA GLU A 331 -9.56 -10.41 -12.95
C GLU A 331 -9.99 -9.43 -11.86
N ALA A 332 -9.97 -9.79 -10.58
CA ALA A 332 -10.50 -8.95 -9.51
C ALA A 332 -10.00 -7.48 -9.50
N SER A 333 -8.70 -7.25 -9.78
CA SER A 333 -8.14 -5.90 -9.68
C SER A 333 -8.48 -5.01 -10.88
N PRO A 334 -8.89 -3.75 -10.65
CA PRO A 334 -9.02 -2.76 -11.72
C PRO A 334 -7.71 -2.35 -12.41
N THR A 335 -6.55 -2.76 -11.88
CA THR A 335 -5.23 -2.40 -12.41
C THR A 335 -4.79 -3.25 -13.60
N GLY A 336 -5.47 -4.37 -13.84
CA GLY A 336 -5.09 -5.40 -14.81
C GLY A 336 -4.08 -6.43 -14.28
N PHE A 337 -3.53 -6.24 -13.08
CA PHE A 337 -2.66 -7.23 -12.44
C PHE A 337 -3.48 -8.27 -11.67
N PRO A 338 -3.04 -9.55 -11.64
CA PRO A 338 -3.58 -10.52 -10.71
C PRO A 338 -3.53 -10.01 -9.27
N PHE A 339 -4.55 -10.34 -8.49
CA PHE A 339 -4.68 -9.87 -7.11
C PHE A 339 -4.97 -11.04 -6.18
N LYS A 340 -4.10 -11.21 -5.19
CA LYS A 340 -4.18 -12.33 -4.25
C LYS A 340 -5.15 -12.00 -3.12
N ILE A 341 -6.19 -12.82 -2.97
CA ILE A 341 -7.34 -12.60 -2.08
C ILE A 341 -7.48 -13.78 -1.14
N VAL A 342 -7.67 -13.51 0.15
CA VAL A 342 -8.07 -14.52 1.13
C VAL A 342 -9.56 -14.80 0.98
N ARG A 343 -9.93 -16.06 0.77
CA ARG A 343 -11.32 -16.50 0.57
C ARG A 343 -12.04 -16.60 1.92
N LEU A 344 -12.54 -15.49 2.42
CA LEU A 344 -13.33 -15.45 3.65
C LEU A 344 -14.84 -15.35 3.36
N ALA A 345 -15.62 -16.12 4.10
CA ALA A 345 -17.08 -16.07 4.02
C ALA A 345 -17.62 -14.66 4.34
N GLY A 346 -18.58 -14.17 3.55
CA GLY A 346 -19.18 -12.84 3.72
C GLY A 346 -18.28 -11.67 3.27
N SER A 347 -17.18 -11.94 2.57
CA SER A 347 -16.27 -10.92 2.05
C SER A 347 -16.48 -10.65 0.56
N MET A 348 -15.84 -9.60 0.05
CA MET A 348 -15.80 -9.28 -1.39
C MET A 348 -15.13 -10.37 -2.25
N ALA A 349 -14.53 -11.40 -1.65
CA ALA A 349 -14.03 -12.57 -2.36
C ALA A 349 -15.15 -13.49 -2.88
N GLU A 350 -16.38 -13.33 -2.37
CA GLU A 350 -17.57 -14.07 -2.81
C GLU A 350 -18.35 -13.29 -3.86
N ALA A 351 -18.64 -13.93 -4.99
CA ALA A 351 -19.36 -13.29 -6.10
C ALA A 351 -20.73 -12.75 -5.68
N ALA A 352 -21.46 -13.45 -4.82
CA ALA A 352 -22.76 -13.02 -4.31
C ALA A 352 -22.67 -11.73 -3.46
N VAL A 353 -21.65 -11.63 -2.61
CA VAL A 353 -21.40 -10.43 -1.79
C VAL A 353 -21.00 -9.25 -2.68
N ALA A 354 -20.07 -9.48 -3.61
CA ALA A 354 -19.63 -8.47 -4.56
C ALA A 354 -20.78 -7.95 -5.44
N ALA A 355 -21.67 -8.84 -5.90
CA ALA A 355 -22.86 -8.48 -6.68
C ALA A 355 -23.86 -7.66 -5.84
N ARG A 356 -24.18 -8.11 -4.62
CA ARG A 356 -25.11 -7.42 -3.71
C ARG A 356 -24.64 -6.02 -3.34
N ARG A 357 -23.32 -5.85 -3.13
CA ARG A 357 -22.71 -4.57 -2.80
C ARG A 357 -22.93 -3.52 -3.91
N GLY A 358 -23.03 -3.95 -5.17
CA GLY A 358 -23.18 -3.06 -6.33
C GLY A 358 -21.91 -2.30 -6.70
N ARG A 359 -21.85 -1.72 -7.90
CA ARG A 359 -20.68 -0.94 -8.34
C ARG A 359 -20.78 0.50 -7.85
N VAL A 360 -19.71 0.99 -7.23
CA VAL A 360 -19.51 2.42 -6.93
C VAL A 360 -18.03 2.72 -6.79
N CYS A 361 -17.59 3.84 -7.35
CA CYS A 361 -16.24 4.35 -7.25
C CYS A 361 -16.27 5.77 -6.66
N ASP A 362 -16.24 5.87 -5.33
CA ASP A 362 -16.26 7.12 -4.56
C ASP A 362 -14.87 7.51 -4.00
N LEU A 363 -13.90 6.60 -4.06
CA LEU A 363 -12.53 6.82 -3.59
C LEU A 363 -11.54 7.19 -4.71
N GLY A 364 -11.58 6.45 -5.82
CA GLY A 364 -10.86 6.80 -7.05
C GLY A 364 -9.36 6.46 -7.14
N PHE A 365 -8.74 5.82 -6.15
CA PHE A 365 -7.27 5.60 -6.12
C PHE A 365 -6.71 4.73 -7.24
N LEU A 366 -7.50 3.78 -7.76
CA LEU A 366 -7.09 2.91 -8.85
C LEU A 366 -7.64 3.36 -10.21
N ARG A 367 -8.13 4.60 -10.31
CA ARG A 367 -8.54 5.16 -11.60
C ARG A 367 -7.30 5.45 -12.44
N THR A 368 -7.32 4.96 -13.66
CA THR A 368 -6.34 5.28 -14.69
C THR A 368 -6.70 6.63 -15.32
N LEU A 369 -5.68 7.47 -15.51
CA LEU A 369 -5.78 8.66 -16.34
C LEU A 369 -5.83 8.25 -17.81
N ALA A 370 -6.79 8.77 -18.56
CA ALA A 370 -6.93 8.51 -19.98
C ALA A 370 -7.44 9.73 -20.73
N LEU A 371 -7.19 9.80 -22.04
CA LEU A 371 -7.87 10.73 -22.93
C LEU A 371 -9.14 10.09 -23.49
N CYS A 372 -10.26 10.79 -23.35
CA CYS A 372 -11.53 10.44 -23.97
C CYS A 372 -12.04 11.67 -24.72
N GLN A 373 -12.16 11.57 -26.05
CA GLN A 373 -12.56 12.69 -26.92
C GLN A 373 -11.71 13.96 -26.67
N GLY A 374 -10.40 13.79 -26.49
CA GLY A 374 -9.46 14.89 -26.23
C GLY A 374 -9.49 15.45 -24.81
N LYS A 375 -10.35 14.95 -23.91
CA LYS A 375 -10.42 15.38 -22.50
C LYS A 375 -9.76 14.37 -21.58
N LEU A 376 -9.06 14.86 -20.57
CA LEU A 376 -8.52 14.03 -19.49
C LEU A 376 -9.66 13.49 -18.63
N VAL A 377 -9.74 12.17 -18.50
CA VAL A 377 -10.71 11.45 -17.67
C VAL A 377 -10.01 10.52 -16.70
N HIS A 378 -10.67 10.27 -15.56
CA HIS A 378 -10.24 9.28 -14.58
C HIS A 378 -11.24 8.12 -14.59
N ARG A 379 -10.81 6.96 -15.10
CA ARG A 379 -11.67 5.78 -15.27
C ARG A 379 -11.13 4.56 -14.55
N CYS A 380 -12.01 3.72 -14.04
CA CYS A 380 -11.66 2.49 -13.34
C CYS A 380 -12.61 1.39 -13.79
N PRO A 381 -12.15 0.25 -14.29
CA PRO A 381 -13.07 -0.79 -14.76
C PRO A 381 -13.87 -1.47 -13.63
N GLY A 382 -13.57 -1.15 -12.36
CA GLY A 382 -14.39 -1.50 -11.18
C GLY A 382 -15.45 -0.46 -10.79
N GLU A 383 -15.60 0.63 -11.53
CA GLU A 383 -16.71 1.60 -11.36
C GLU A 383 -18.01 1.11 -12.03
N PRO A 384 -19.15 1.82 -11.91
CA PRO A 384 -20.36 1.49 -12.67
C PRO A 384 -20.06 1.34 -14.17
N VAL A 385 -20.71 0.38 -14.81
CA VAL A 385 -20.38 0.03 -16.20
C VAL A 385 -20.69 1.20 -17.13
N GLU A 386 -21.82 1.89 -16.94
CA GLU A 386 -22.17 3.05 -17.77
C GLU A 386 -21.15 4.18 -17.61
N ASP A 387 -20.70 4.45 -16.38
CA ASP A 387 -19.67 5.46 -16.09
C ASP A 387 -18.33 5.13 -16.79
N TYR A 388 -17.92 3.86 -16.80
CA TYR A 388 -16.69 3.43 -17.45
C TYR A 388 -16.77 3.59 -18.98
N LEU A 389 -17.91 3.21 -19.58
CA LEU A 389 -18.17 3.36 -21.01
C LEU A 389 -18.24 4.84 -21.43
N ALA A 390 -18.89 5.68 -20.64
CA ALA A 390 -18.96 7.12 -20.89
C ALA A 390 -17.57 7.80 -20.89
N LYS A 391 -16.59 7.18 -20.22
CA LYS A 391 -15.17 7.60 -20.19
C LYS A 391 -14.31 6.87 -21.23
N GLY A 392 -14.93 6.28 -22.25
CA GLY A 392 -14.27 5.63 -23.38
C GLY A 392 -13.63 4.29 -23.06
N GLY A 393 -14.02 3.63 -21.96
CA GLY A 393 -13.61 2.27 -21.64
C GLY A 393 -14.41 1.22 -22.43
N ALA A 394 -13.96 -0.03 -22.45
CA ALA A 394 -14.68 -1.13 -23.09
C ALA A 394 -15.41 -2.02 -22.06
N ALA A 395 -16.64 -2.45 -22.36
CA ALA A 395 -17.45 -3.26 -21.45
C ALA A 395 -16.74 -4.54 -20.98
N VAL A 396 -15.99 -5.18 -21.89
CA VAL A 396 -15.22 -6.40 -21.60
C VAL A 396 -14.19 -6.22 -20.49
N GLU A 397 -13.63 -5.01 -20.32
CA GLU A 397 -12.62 -4.74 -19.29
C GLU A 397 -13.23 -4.69 -17.88
N THR A 398 -14.56 -4.54 -17.79
CA THR A 398 -15.30 -4.47 -16.52
C THR A 398 -15.62 -5.84 -15.92
N VAL A 399 -15.53 -6.91 -16.72
CA VAL A 399 -15.86 -8.28 -16.31
C VAL A 399 -14.92 -8.73 -15.19
N GLY A 400 -15.49 -9.33 -14.14
CA GLY A 400 -14.76 -9.83 -12.97
C GLY A 400 -14.19 -8.75 -12.03
N ARG A 401 -14.22 -7.46 -12.40
CA ARG A 401 -13.62 -6.38 -11.59
C ARG A 401 -14.42 -6.08 -10.33
N ILE A 402 -13.71 -5.93 -9.21
CA ILE A 402 -14.29 -5.51 -7.93
C ILE A 402 -13.63 -4.24 -7.38
N CYS A 403 -14.33 -3.54 -6.48
CA CYS A 403 -13.81 -2.31 -5.86
C CYS A 403 -12.78 -2.61 -4.77
N VAL A 404 -11.51 -2.73 -5.15
CA VAL A 404 -10.39 -2.99 -4.22
C VAL A 404 -10.24 -1.87 -3.17
N CYS A 405 -10.41 -0.60 -3.55
CA CYS A 405 -10.19 0.54 -2.66
C CYS A 405 -11.10 0.49 -1.42
N ASN A 406 -12.40 0.29 -1.65
CA ASN A 406 -13.39 0.23 -0.58
C ASN A 406 -13.25 -1.05 0.23
N GLY A 407 -13.05 -2.19 -0.44
CA GLY A 407 -12.86 -3.48 0.25
C GLY A 407 -11.67 -3.47 1.21
N LEU A 408 -10.53 -2.87 0.81
CA LEU A 408 -9.36 -2.73 1.68
C LEU A 408 -9.62 -1.81 2.89
N LEU A 409 -10.41 -0.74 2.73
CA LEU A 409 -10.84 0.07 3.87
C LEU A 409 -11.79 -0.69 4.80
N GLY A 410 -12.68 -1.52 4.24
CA GLY A 410 -13.53 -2.43 5.01
C GLY A 410 -12.71 -3.39 5.88
N THR A 411 -11.61 -3.92 5.35
CA THR A 411 -10.68 -4.83 6.05
C THR A 411 -10.07 -4.22 7.31
N ILE A 412 -9.88 -2.91 7.36
CA ILE A 412 -9.30 -2.20 8.51
C ILE A 412 -10.36 -1.50 9.37
N GLY A 413 -11.64 -1.83 9.19
CA GLY A 413 -12.75 -1.25 9.95
C GLY A 413 -13.11 0.18 9.59
N LEU A 414 -12.48 0.74 8.54
CA LEU A 414 -12.74 2.09 8.03
C LEU A 414 -13.60 2.06 6.76
N GLY A 415 -14.35 0.99 6.51
CA GLY A 415 -15.27 0.87 5.38
C GLY A 415 -16.40 1.91 5.43
N GLN A 416 -16.91 2.34 4.27
CA GLN A 416 -18.06 3.26 4.24
C GLN A 416 -19.31 2.60 4.84
N VAL A 417 -20.22 3.40 5.39
CA VAL A 417 -21.56 2.94 5.80
C VAL A 417 -22.58 3.55 4.84
N ARG A 418 -23.37 2.71 4.16
CA ARG A 418 -24.42 3.14 3.23
C ARG A 418 -25.72 2.45 3.60
N LEU A 419 -26.77 3.24 3.81
CA LEU A 419 -28.10 2.72 4.22
C LEU A 419 -28.04 1.80 5.44
N GLY A 420 -27.15 2.11 6.40
CA GLY A 420 -26.93 1.30 7.61
C GLY A 420 -26.02 0.07 7.42
N GLU A 421 -25.67 -0.29 6.19
CA GLU A 421 -24.78 -1.42 5.90
C GLU A 421 -23.32 -0.97 5.81
N ARG A 422 -22.42 -1.78 6.41
CA ARG A 422 -20.98 -1.55 6.34
C ARG A 422 -20.41 -2.13 5.05
N GLU A 423 -19.45 -1.43 4.49
CA GLU A 423 -18.67 -1.91 3.34
C GLU A 423 -18.03 -3.27 3.67
N PRO A 424 -18.27 -4.31 2.86
CA PRO A 424 -17.66 -5.63 3.05
C PRO A 424 -16.14 -5.57 2.89
N CYS A 425 -15.43 -6.44 3.61
CA CYS A 425 -13.97 -6.50 3.55
C CYS A 425 -13.47 -7.15 2.26
N LEU A 426 -12.24 -6.82 1.86
CA LEU A 426 -11.46 -7.54 0.87
C LEU A 426 -10.08 -7.79 1.48
N VAL A 427 -9.83 -9.02 1.94
CA VAL A 427 -8.58 -9.36 2.61
C VAL A 427 -7.58 -9.84 1.59
N THR A 428 -6.38 -9.26 1.62
CA THR A 428 -5.27 -9.67 0.77
C THR A 428 -4.08 -10.09 1.62
N ALA A 429 -3.48 -11.22 1.26
CA ALA A 429 -2.33 -11.80 1.93
C ALA A 429 -1.54 -12.66 0.94
N GLY A 430 -0.29 -12.95 1.25
CA GLY A 430 0.52 -13.92 0.50
C GLY A 430 0.11 -15.35 0.81
N GLN A 431 0.64 -16.32 0.05
CA GLN A 431 0.30 -17.74 0.20
C GLN A 431 0.59 -18.27 1.61
N ASP A 432 1.62 -17.71 2.26
CA ASP A 432 2.02 -17.95 3.64
C ASP A 432 0.87 -17.86 4.66
N ALA A 433 -0.23 -17.17 4.33
CA ALA A 433 -1.38 -17.05 5.22
C ALA A 433 -1.99 -18.41 5.58
N GLU A 434 -1.93 -19.37 4.66
CA GLU A 434 -2.46 -20.72 4.86
C GLU A 434 -1.71 -21.48 5.95
N GLU A 435 -0.44 -21.15 6.19
CA GLU A 435 0.44 -21.85 7.14
C GLU A 435 0.64 -21.12 8.47
N LEU A 436 0.08 -19.92 8.65
CA LEU A 436 0.25 -19.14 9.89
C LEU A 436 -0.13 -19.92 11.15
N GLY A 437 -1.15 -20.78 11.08
CA GLY A 437 -1.61 -21.61 12.18
C GLY A 437 -0.58 -22.62 12.67
N ALA A 438 0.37 -23.01 11.82
CA ALA A 438 1.48 -23.89 12.20
C ALA A 438 2.55 -23.14 13.01
N TRP A 439 2.75 -21.84 12.74
CA TRP A 439 3.76 -21.02 13.44
C TRP A 439 3.18 -20.39 14.71
N PHE A 440 1.87 -20.12 14.75
CA PHE A 440 1.19 -19.48 15.88
C PHE A 440 -0.03 -20.31 16.34
N PRO A 441 0.19 -21.36 17.15
CA PRO A 441 -0.85 -22.30 17.54
C PRO A 441 -1.95 -21.66 18.39
N ALA A 442 -3.09 -22.34 18.50
CA ALA A 442 -4.30 -21.84 19.13
C ALA A 442 -4.11 -21.38 20.59
N ALA A 443 -3.18 -21.99 21.32
CA ALA A 443 -2.85 -21.64 22.70
C ALA A 443 -2.43 -20.17 22.87
N LEU A 444 -1.93 -19.53 21.81
CA LEU A 444 -1.53 -18.12 21.83
C LEU A 444 -2.69 -17.15 21.61
N GLY A 445 -3.82 -17.59 21.04
CA GLY A 445 -4.98 -16.75 20.70
C GLY A 445 -4.76 -15.74 19.55
N GLY A 446 -3.55 -15.19 19.45
CA GLY A 446 -3.03 -14.26 18.43
C GLY A 446 -1.50 -14.26 18.52
N TYR A 447 -0.85 -13.21 18.01
CA TYR A 447 0.59 -12.96 18.22
C TYR A 447 0.92 -11.48 17.94
N ALA A 448 1.93 -10.96 18.62
CA ALA A 448 2.48 -9.62 18.44
C ALA A 448 3.52 -9.56 17.31
N ALA A 449 3.80 -8.36 16.83
CA ALA A 449 4.85 -8.12 15.84
C ALA A 449 6.24 -8.57 16.34
N ALA A 450 6.50 -8.45 17.64
CA ALA A 450 7.75 -8.94 18.24
C ALA A 450 7.89 -10.46 18.12
N GLU A 451 6.84 -11.22 18.43
CA GLU A 451 6.81 -12.68 18.29
C GLU A 451 6.95 -13.11 16.81
N ALA A 452 6.37 -12.32 15.88
CA ALA A 452 6.60 -12.52 14.46
C ALA A 452 8.06 -12.30 14.06
N VAL A 453 8.74 -11.29 14.61
CA VAL A 453 10.19 -11.10 14.38
C VAL A 453 10.97 -12.27 14.95
N GLU A 454 10.68 -12.73 16.17
CA GLU A 454 11.35 -13.87 16.79
C GLU A 454 11.20 -15.15 15.95
N CYS A 455 10.00 -15.44 15.47
CA CYS A 455 9.69 -16.54 14.57
C CYS A 455 10.52 -16.47 13.27
N LEU A 456 10.67 -15.29 12.66
CA LEU A 456 11.50 -15.11 11.46
C LEU A 456 13.00 -15.23 11.73
N MET A 457 13.43 -15.00 12.97
CA MET A 457 14.81 -15.13 13.42
C MET A 457 15.17 -16.58 13.83
N GLU A 458 14.21 -17.50 13.84
CA GLU A 458 14.50 -18.92 14.05
C GLU A 458 15.45 -19.45 12.96
N GLY A 459 16.49 -20.18 13.39
CA GLY A 459 17.58 -20.64 12.52
C GLY A 459 18.68 -19.60 12.27
N MET A 460 18.55 -18.37 12.78
CA MET A 460 19.65 -17.38 12.81
C MET A 460 20.54 -17.49 14.06
N LYS A 461 20.10 -18.22 15.09
CA LYS A 461 20.90 -18.50 16.29
C LYS A 461 21.88 -19.63 15.97
N ALA A 462 23.13 -19.25 15.71
CA ALA A 462 24.28 -20.15 15.69
C ALA A 462 24.86 -20.29 17.10
#